data_AF-A0A2E1J306-F1
#
_entry.id   AF-A0A2E1J306-F1
#
_cell.length_a   1.000
_cell.length_b   1.000
_cell.length_c   1.000
_cell.angle_alpha   90.00
_cell.angle_beta   90.00
_cell.angle_gamma   90.00
#
_symmetry.space_group_name_H-M   'P 1'
#
loop_
_entity.id
_entity.type
_entity.pdbx_description
1 polymer ?
#
loop_
_entity_poly.entity_id
_entity_poly.type
_entity_poly.pdbx_seq_one_letter_code
_entity_poly.pdbx_strand_id
1 'polypeptide(L)'
;MQENKTPVVIGVSSITQKGNYEDLDEALILMDMATKNAIKDCANEDIKKYIDEISIPKGYWKYRDPGKWVAGNNNIKNIKTSITKVGVLQQNIINKAALKIQEGSINASLIIGGESRYKRVIASKLGKNYIETELNINPDEYIKSESELRLDEEEQVLGEMAVGYYSILESAYRASKKNSIKDHNKNIAKLYEKFSKIAVNNK
;
A
#
# COMPACT_ATOMS: atom_id res chain seq x y z
N MET A 1 24.95 2.17 -29.51
CA MET A 1 23.54 2.12 -29.08
C MET A 1 23.47 2.65 -27.67
N GLN A 2 22.61 3.62 -27.39
CA GLN A 2 22.39 4.08 -26.02
C GLN A 2 21.65 2.96 -25.28
N GLU A 3 22.12 2.64 -24.07
CA GLU A 3 21.49 1.62 -23.23
C GLU A 3 20.03 1.99 -22.96
N ASN A 4 19.10 1.10 -23.31
CA ASN A 4 17.67 1.37 -23.16
C ASN A 4 17.27 1.16 -21.69
N LYS A 5 17.09 2.26 -20.96
CA LYS A 5 16.71 2.27 -19.53
C LYS A 5 15.21 2.45 -19.32
N THR A 6 14.38 1.99 -20.26
CA THR A 6 12.92 2.09 -20.12
C THR A 6 12.47 1.18 -18.96
N PRO A 7 11.82 1.74 -17.91
CA PRO A 7 11.36 0.95 -16.78
C PRO A 7 10.14 0.12 -17.20
N VAL A 8 10.12 -1.14 -16.79
CA VAL A 8 9.05 -2.09 -17.08
C VAL A 8 8.63 -2.81 -15.81
N VAL A 9 7.35 -3.13 -15.69
CA VAL A 9 6.85 -4.02 -14.65
C VAL A 9 6.96 -5.45 -15.16
N ILE A 10 7.73 -6.27 -14.47
CA ILE A 10 8.04 -7.64 -14.91
C ILE A 10 7.40 -8.73 -14.05
N GLY A 11 6.90 -8.39 -12.86
CA GLY A 11 6.22 -9.33 -11.98
C GLY A 11 5.28 -8.60 -11.04
N VAL A 12 4.07 -9.15 -10.86
CA VAL A 12 3.04 -8.59 -9.99
C VAL A 12 2.40 -9.71 -9.20
N SER A 13 2.06 -9.42 -7.94
CA SER A 13 1.23 -10.32 -7.15
C SER A 13 0.36 -9.55 -6.16
N SER A 14 -0.80 -10.12 -5.86
CA SER A 14 -1.68 -9.68 -4.79
C SER A 14 -2.19 -10.91 -4.05
N ILE A 15 -2.25 -10.82 -2.73
CA ILE A 15 -2.72 -11.90 -1.86
C ILE A 15 -3.89 -11.36 -1.04
N THR A 16 -4.99 -12.10 -1.03
CA THR A 16 -6.15 -11.84 -0.18
C THR A 16 -6.49 -13.10 0.57
N GLN A 17 -6.62 -13.00 1.89
CA GLN A 17 -7.07 -14.11 2.74
C GLN A 17 -8.46 -13.81 3.32
N LYS A 18 -9.30 -14.84 3.34
CA LYS A 18 -10.64 -14.85 3.94
C LYS A 18 -10.74 -16.16 4.71
N GLY A 19 -11.25 -16.13 5.93
CA GLY A 19 -11.31 -17.33 6.77
C GLY A 19 -11.52 -16.99 8.24
N ASN A 20 -11.34 -18.00 9.08
CA ASN A 20 -11.38 -17.84 10.53
C ASN A 20 -10.07 -17.26 11.03
N TYR A 21 -10.03 -16.85 12.30
CA TYR A 21 -8.87 -16.19 12.90
C TYR A 21 -7.56 -16.99 12.72
N GLU A 22 -7.64 -18.31 12.81
CA GLU A 22 -6.54 -19.28 12.71
C GLU A 22 -5.96 -19.39 11.30
N ASP A 23 -6.79 -19.16 10.28
CA ASP A 23 -6.41 -19.31 8.86
C ASP A 23 -5.79 -18.04 8.29
N LEU A 24 -5.90 -16.92 9.01
CA LEU A 24 -5.43 -15.62 8.56
C LEU A 24 -4.01 -15.37 9.04
N ASP A 25 -3.20 -14.74 8.21
CA ASP A 25 -1.84 -14.33 8.54
C ASP A 25 -1.77 -12.85 8.97
N GLU A 26 -0.63 -12.48 9.55
CA GLU A 26 -0.27 -11.07 9.74
C GLU A 26 0.19 -10.43 8.43
N ALA A 27 0.17 -9.09 8.37
CA ALA A 27 0.56 -8.34 7.18
C ALA A 27 1.99 -8.65 6.69
N LEU A 28 2.94 -8.93 7.59
CA LEU A 28 4.32 -9.24 7.22
C LEU A 28 4.43 -10.52 6.38
N ILE A 29 3.71 -11.57 6.79
CA ILE A 29 3.66 -12.85 6.06
C ILE A 29 2.95 -12.67 4.71
N LEU A 30 1.86 -11.89 4.68
CA LEU A 30 1.17 -11.57 3.42
C LEU A 30 2.09 -10.86 2.41
N MET A 31 2.92 -9.91 2.88
CA MET A 31 3.91 -9.23 2.03
C MET A 31 4.95 -10.20 1.46
N ASP A 32 5.42 -11.16 2.26
CA ASP A 32 6.38 -12.17 1.83
C ASP A 32 5.78 -13.18 0.84
N MET A 33 4.55 -13.64 1.07
CA MET A 33 3.82 -14.47 0.12
C MET A 33 3.64 -13.76 -1.23
N ALA A 34 3.23 -12.49 -1.21
CA ALA A 34 3.11 -11.67 -2.41
C ALA A 34 4.47 -11.49 -3.11
N THR A 35 5.54 -11.26 -2.36
CA THR A 35 6.89 -11.14 -2.91
C THR A 35 7.34 -12.41 -3.62
N LYS A 36 7.17 -13.58 -2.99
CA LYS A 36 7.48 -14.88 -3.59
C LYS A 36 6.71 -15.11 -4.88
N ASN A 37 5.43 -14.77 -4.90
CA ASN A 37 4.60 -14.92 -6.09
C ASN A 37 4.97 -13.92 -7.19
N ALA A 38 5.31 -12.67 -6.86
CA ALA A 38 5.77 -11.68 -7.84
C ALA A 38 7.11 -12.09 -8.47
N ILE A 39 8.04 -12.66 -7.68
CA ILE A 39 9.31 -13.21 -8.20
C ILE A 39 9.06 -14.38 -9.17
N LYS A 40 8.09 -15.24 -8.88
CA LYS A 40 7.68 -16.31 -9.79
C LYS A 40 7.04 -15.77 -11.08
N ASP A 41 6.21 -14.74 -10.95
CA ASP A 41 5.55 -14.07 -12.08
C ASP A 41 6.55 -13.44 -13.06
N CYS A 42 7.74 -13.05 -12.59
CA CYS A 42 8.85 -12.63 -13.45
C CYS A 42 9.36 -13.71 -14.42
N ALA A 43 8.95 -14.98 -14.27
CA ALA A 43 9.43 -16.16 -14.99
C ALA A 43 10.96 -16.40 -14.91
N ASN A 44 11.70 -15.58 -14.17
CA ASN A 44 13.12 -15.71 -13.91
C ASN A 44 13.43 -15.28 -12.47
N GLU A 45 13.72 -16.26 -11.61
CA GLU A 45 14.03 -16.02 -10.20
C GLU A 45 15.34 -15.24 -9.98
N ASP A 46 16.23 -15.20 -10.97
CA ASP A 46 17.48 -14.44 -10.87
C ASP A 46 17.24 -12.93 -10.72
N ILE A 47 16.01 -12.45 -10.96
CA ILE A 47 15.62 -11.07 -10.66
C ILE A 47 16.00 -10.64 -9.24
N LYS A 48 15.99 -11.56 -8.28
CA LYS A 48 16.42 -11.33 -6.88
C LYS A 48 17.82 -10.74 -6.76
N LYS A 49 18.72 -11.03 -7.73
CA LYS A 49 20.10 -10.53 -7.76
C LYS A 49 20.22 -9.07 -8.21
N TYR A 50 19.17 -8.53 -8.81
CA TYR A 50 19.14 -7.19 -9.42
C TYR A 50 18.23 -6.21 -8.67
N ILE A 51 17.50 -6.66 -7.65
CA ILE A 51 16.73 -5.77 -6.78
C ILE A 51 17.74 -5.02 -5.91
N ASP A 52 17.82 -3.71 -6.08
CA ASP A 52 18.72 -2.83 -5.32
C ASP A 52 18.00 -2.12 -4.17
N GLU A 53 16.66 -2.07 -4.22
CA GLU A 53 15.86 -1.46 -3.17
C GLU A 53 14.50 -2.14 -2.96
N ILE A 54 13.98 -2.00 -1.74
CA ILE A 54 12.62 -2.38 -1.38
C ILE A 54 11.91 -1.17 -0.77
N SER A 55 10.80 -0.75 -1.36
CA SER A 55 10.04 0.41 -0.92
C SER A 55 8.65 0.02 -0.45
N ILE A 56 8.27 0.48 0.75
CA ILE A 56 7.03 0.05 1.42
C ILE A 56 6.19 1.29 1.78
N PRO A 57 4.94 1.44 1.30
CA PRO A 57 4.01 2.39 1.89
C PRO A 57 3.61 1.93 3.29
N LYS A 58 3.63 2.84 4.25
CA LYS A 58 3.29 2.57 5.64
C LYS A 58 1.82 2.15 5.74
N GLY A 59 1.58 0.92 6.17
CA GLY A 59 0.28 0.44 6.58
C GLY A 59 0.08 0.49 8.10
N TYR A 60 -1.06 -0.04 8.53
CA TYR A 60 -1.50 -0.15 9.91
C TYR A 60 -0.88 -1.39 10.57
N TRP A 61 0.38 -1.26 10.93
CA TRP A 61 1.18 -2.30 11.61
C TRP A 61 2.34 -1.65 12.38
N LYS A 62 2.94 -2.37 13.32
CA LYS A 62 4.01 -1.85 14.19
C LYS A 62 5.44 -2.05 13.67
N TYR A 63 5.65 -2.87 12.65
CA TYR A 63 6.97 -3.10 12.06
C TYR A 63 7.74 -1.79 11.81
N ARG A 64 9.05 -1.80 12.02
CA ARG A 64 9.92 -0.71 11.57
C ARG A 64 10.41 -0.93 10.15
N ASP A 65 10.86 -2.15 9.82
CA ASP A 65 11.38 -2.47 8.50
C ASP A 65 10.96 -3.87 8.01
N PRO A 66 9.75 -4.01 7.44
CA PRO A 66 9.31 -5.25 6.79
C PRO A 66 10.12 -5.55 5.53
N GLY A 67 10.71 -4.53 4.88
CA GLY A 67 11.51 -4.71 3.67
C GLY A 67 12.74 -5.56 3.90
N LYS A 68 13.50 -5.26 4.96
CA LYS A 68 14.69 -6.04 5.32
C LYS A 68 14.35 -7.48 5.69
N TRP A 69 13.25 -7.67 6.40
CA TRP A 69 12.77 -9.00 6.77
C TRP A 69 12.39 -9.82 5.54
N VAL A 70 11.60 -9.24 4.63
CA VAL A 70 11.22 -9.86 3.35
C VAL A 70 12.46 -10.15 2.48
N ALA A 71 13.42 -9.22 2.42
CA ALA A 71 14.67 -9.44 1.68
C ALA A 71 15.43 -10.67 2.19
N GLY A 72 15.59 -10.78 3.51
CA GLY A 72 16.23 -11.91 4.16
C GLY A 72 15.54 -13.24 3.86
N ASN A 73 14.21 -13.28 3.96
CA ASN A 73 13.44 -14.49 3.70
C ASN A 73 13.45 -14.95 2.22
N ASN A 74 13.82 -14.05 1.30
CA ASN A 74 13.84 -14.29 -0.14
C ASN A 74 15.26 -14.28 -0.75
N ASN A 75 16.32 -14.27 0.06
CA ASN A 75 17.72 -14.23 -0.39
C ASN A 75 18.04 -13.02 -1.30
N ILE A 76 17.35 -11.89 -1.10
CA ILE A 76 17.64 -10.62 -1.76
C ILE A 76 18.69 -9.90 -0.91
N LYS A 77 19.84 -9.55 -1.51
CA LYS A 77 21.02 -9.04 -0.78
C LYS A 77 21.37 -7.64 -1.25
N ASN A 78 22.13 -6.92 -0.41
CA ASN A 78 22.69 -5.59 -0.72
C ASN A 78 21.63 -4.51 -1.07
N ILE A 79 20.42 -4.66 -0.54
CA ILE A 79 19.32 -3.72 -0.77
C ILE A 79 19.29 -2.56 0.22
N LYS A 80 18.77 -1.43 -0.25
CA LYS A 80 18.25 -0.33 0.57
C LYS A 80 16.76 -0.51 0.81
N THR A 81 16.28 -0.09 1.97
CA THR A 81 14.87 -0.17 2.37
C THR A 81 14.32 1.21 2.64
N SER A 82 13.07 1.46 2.23
CA SER A 82 12.39 2.71 2.55
C SER A 82 10.96 2.48 3.03
N ILE A 83 10.53 3.30 3.99
CA ILE A 83 9.15 3.37 4.44
C ILE A 83 8.57 4.73 4.07
N THR A 84 7.58 4.73 3.17
CA THR A 84 6.83 5.93 2.79
C THR A 84 5.68 6.14 3.78
N LYS A 85 5.74 7.22 4.57
CA LYS A 85 4.73 7.54 5.59
C LYS A 85 3.42 8.01 4.95
N VAL A 86 2.35 7.94 5.76
CA VAL A 86 1.05 8.55 5.44
C VAL A 86 1.25 10.03 5.09
N GLY A 87 0.51 10.53 4.11
CA GLY A 87 0.67 11.87 3.55
C GLY A 87 1.40 11.90 2.21
N VAL A 88 2.18 10.88 1.89
CA VAL A 88 2.80 10.72 0.57
C VAL A 88 1.94 9.80 -0.30
N LEU A 89 1.64 10.23 -1.53
CA LEU A 89 0.87 9.41 -2.48
C LEU A 89 1.60 8.09 -2.77
N GLN A 90 0.88 6.96 -2.73
CA GLN A 90 1.49 5.64 -3.00
C GLN A 90 2.09 5.56 -4.42
N GLN A 91 1.47 6.25 -5.39
CA GLN A 91 1.99 6.35 -6.76
C GLN A 91 3.40 6.93 -6.83
N ASN A 92 3.79 7.78 -5.86
CA ASN A 92 5.13 8.37 -5.84
C ASN A 92 6.23 7.30 -5.73
N ILE A 93 5.95 6.17 -5.08
CA ILE A 93 6.92 5.09 -4.94
C ILE A 93 7.22 4.46 -6.31
N ILE A 94 6.18 4.22 -7.11
CA ILE A 94 6.32 3.69 -8.48
C ILE A 94 7.08 4.68 -9.36
N ASN A 95 6.70 5.97 -9.31
CA ASN A 95 7.33 7.00 -10.11
C ASN A 95 8.82 7.18 -9.75
N LYS A 96 9.17 7.13 -8.46
CA LYS A 96 10.57 7.21 -7.99
C LYS A 96 11.39 6.01 -8.47
N ALA A 97 10.85 4.80 -8.38
CA ALA A 97 11.52 3.61 -8.87
C ALA A 97 11.78 3.68 -10.39
N ALA A 98 10.75 4.08 -11.17
CA ALA A 98 10.88 4.26 -12.61
C ALA A 98 11.96 5.28 -12.98
N LEU A 99 12.00 6.42 -12.29
CA LEU A 99 12.99 7.47 -12.51
C LEU A 99 14.41 6.97 -12.18
N LYS A 100 14.60 6.30 -11.04
CA LYS A 100 15.90 5.75 -10.63
C LYS A 100 16.43 4.72 -11.65
N ILE A 101 15.55 3.89 -12.22
CA ILE A 101 15.90 2.95 -13.30
C ILE A 101 16.31 3.70 -14.57
N GLN A 102 15.53 4.72 -14.97
CA GLN A 102 15.85 5.54 -16.15
C GLN A 102 17.20 6.25 -16.04
N GLU A 103 17.52 6.74 -14.83
CA GLU A 103 18.82 7.35 -14.53
C GLU A 103 19.95 6.30 -14.45
N GLY A 104 19.60 5.05 -14.18
CA GLY A 104 20.53 3.93 -13.96
C GLY A 104 21.18 3.94 -12.59
N SER A 105 20.51 4.52 -11.58
CA SER A 105 20.96 4.47 -10.18
C SER A 105 20.58 3.17 -9.48
N ILE A 106 19.59 2.44 -10.03
CA ILE A 106 19.22 1.07 -9.64
C ILE A 106 18.89 0.26 -10.90
N ASN A 107 18.97 -1.06 -10.80
CA ASN A 107 18.60 -2.04 -11.83
C ASN A 107 17.13 -2.46 -11.66
N ALA A 108 16.70 -2.75 -10.43
CA ALA A 108 15.31 -3.07 -10.11
C ALA A 108 14.91 -2.59 -8.70
N SER A 109 13.60 -2.36 -8.53
CA SER A 109 12.97 -1.99 -7.26
C SER A 109 11.84 -2.97 -6.97
N LEU A 110 11.73 -3.41 -5.72
CA LEU A 110 10.61 -4.19 -5.23
C LEU A 110 9.70 -3.29 -4.39
N ILE A 111 8.45 -3.11 -4.83
CA ILE A 111 7.46 -2.33 -4.09
C ILE A 111 6.49 -3.32 -3.44
N ILE A 112 6.41 -3.29 -2.11
CA ILE A 112 5.58 -4.24 -1.35
C ILE A 112 4.71 -3.49 -0.35
N GLY A 113 3.51 -4.01 -0.10
CA GLY A 113 2.59 -3.50 0.91
C GLY A 113 1.65 -4.60 1.37
N GLY A 114 1.05 -4.42 2.53
CA GLY A 114 0.22 -5.46 3.13
C GLY A 114 -0.51 -4.95 4.37
N GLU A 115 -1.68 -5.51 4.60
CA GLU A 115 -2.59 -5.20 5.69
C GLU A 115 -3.30 -6.47 6.17
N SER A 116 -3.50 -6.57 7.48
CA SER A 116 -4.18 -7.70 8.14
C SER A 116 -5.28 -7.20 9.08
N ARG A 117 -5.89 -6.05 8.74
CA ARG A 117 -6.95 -5.41 9.53
C ARG A 117 -8.14 -6.33 9.80
N TYR A 118 -8.50 -7.19 8.84
CA TYR A 118 -9.57 -8.16 9.02
C TYR A 118 -9.29 -9.15 10.16
N LYS A 119 -8.09 -9.75 10.18
CA LYS A 119 -7.63 -10.63 11.28
C LYS A 119 -7.70 -9.91 12.63
N ARG A 120 -7.22 -8.66 12.69
CA ARG A 120 -7.28 -7.83 13.90
C ARG A 120 -8.72 -7.59 14.39
N VAL A 121 -9.66 -7.32 13.48
CA VAL A 121 -11.08 -7.15 13.82
C VAL A 121 -11.69 -8.45 14.33
N ILE A 122 -11.40 -9.59 13.69
CA ILE A 122 -11.88 -10.90 14.16
C ILE A 122 -11.29 -11.22 15.55
N ALA A 123 -9.99 -10.98 15.75
CA ALA A 123 -9.32 -11.22 17.03
C ALA A 123 -10.05 -10.49 18.17
N SER A 124 -10.34 -9.20 17.97
CA SER A 124 -11.09 -8.39 18.93
C SER A 124 -12.48 -8.94 19.21
N LYS A 125 -13.24 -9.36 18.18
CA LYS A 125 -14.57 -9.95 18.35
C LYS A 125 -14.55 -11.26 19.12
N LEU A 126 -13.48 -12.04 18.99
CA LEU A 126 -13.31 -13.33 19.65
C LEU A 126 -12.59 -13.24 21.00
N GLY A 127 -12.20 -12.04 21.45
CA GLY A 127 -11.38 -11.87 22.66
C GLY A 127 -9.97 -12.48 22.54
N LYS A 128 -9.46 -12.62 21.32
CA LYS A 128 -8.11 -13.15 21.03
C LYS A 128 -7.11 -12.02 20.82
N ASN A 129 -5.84 -12.30 21.10
CA ASN A 129 -4.74 -11.38 20.86
C ASN A 129 -4.32 -11.40 19.39
N TYR A 130 -4.34 -10.25 18.72
CA TYR A 130 -3.69 -10.08 17.43
C TYR A 130 -2.20 -9.79 17.64
N ILE A 131 -1.34 -10.72 17.23
CA ILE A 131 0.11 -10.67 17.42
C ILE A 131 0.77 -10.28 16.10
N GLU A 132 1.71 -9.34 16.19
CA GLU A 132 2.58 -8.95 15.08
C GLU A 132 4.02 -9.35 15.40
N THR A 133 4.76 -9.82 14.40
CA THR A 133 6.21 -10.04 14.48
C THR A 133 6.90 -8.74 14.85
N GLU A 134 7.78 -8.79 15.85
CA GLU A 134 8.49 -7.60 16.32
C GLU A 134 9.67 -7.28 15.41
N LEU A 135 9.60 -6.16 14.68
CA LEU A 135 10.68 -5.64 13.85
C LEU A 135 11.10 -4.25 14.35
N ASN A 136 12.21 -4.18 15.10
CA ASN A 136 12.65 -2.97 15.80
C ASN A 136 13.81 -2.21 15.15
N ILE A 137 14.33 -2.72 14.03
CA ILE A 137 15.40 -2.06 13.27
C ILE A 137 14.78 -1.12 12.25
N ASN A 138 15.26 0.12 12.19
CA ASN A 138 14.77 1.10 11.23
C ASN A 138 15.17 0.75 9.79
N PRO A 139 14.37 1.17 8.80
CA PRO A 139 14.76 1.14 7.41
C PRO A 139 15.91 2.13 7.15
N ASP A 140 16.54 2.01 5.98
CA ASP A 140 17.58 2.94 5.56
C ASP A 140 17.02 4.37 5.37
N GLU A 141 15.75 4.50 4.97
CA GLU A 141 15.09 5.79 4.77
C GLU A 141 13.62 5.79 5.22
N TYR A 142 13.20 6.92 5.82
CA TYR A 142 11.78 7.26 5.98
C TYR A 142 11.41 8.41 5.05
N ILE A 143 10.50 8.17 4.12
CA ILE A 143 9.98 9.20 3.22
C ILE A 143 8.73 9.81 3.87
N LYS A 144 8.74 11.13 4.07
CA LYS A 144 7.63 11.88 4.71
C LYS A 144 7.10 12.94 3.76
N SER A 145 5.86 13.36 4.00
CA SER A 145 5.29 14.55 3.34
C SER A 145 6.03 15.80 3.84
N GLU A 146 6.16 16.81 2.98
CA GLU A 146 6.74 18.11 3.34
C GLU A 146 5.78 18.94 4.19
N SER A 147 4.47 18.68 4.07
CA SER A 147 3.42 19.34 4.84
C SER A 147 2.45 18.34 5.43
N GLU A 148 1.79 18.75 6.51
CA GLU A 148 0.63 18.05 7.04
C GLU A 148 -0.50 17.99 6.01
N LEU A 149 -1.33 16.96 6.13
CA LEU A 149 -2.50 16.78 5.25
C LEU A 149 -3.66 17.72 5.59
N ARG A 150 -3.59 18.38 6.75
CA ARG A 150 -4.68 19.09 7.41
C ARG A 150 -4.13 20.36 8.06
N LEU A 151 -4.98 21.36 8.14
CA LEU A 151 -4.76 22.52 9.01
C LEU A 151 -5.27 22.22 10.43
N ASP A 152 -4.69 22.88 11.43
CA ASP A 152 -5.07 22.73 12.84
C ASP A 152 -6.56 23.05 13.04
N GLU A 153 -7.09 24.06 12.36
CA GLU A 153 -8.50 24.44 12.42
C GLU A 153 -9.42 23.37 11.84
N GLU A 154 -8.97 22.69 10.77
CA GLU A 154 -9.75 21.61 10.17
C GLU A 154 -9.79 20.39 11.11
N GLU A 155 -8.67 20.06 11.74
CA GLU A 155 -8.60 18.94 12.68
C GLU A 155 -9.48 19.18 13.92
N GLN A 156 -9.48 20.41 14.46
CA GLN A 156 -10.32 20.77 15.60
C GLN A 156 -11.83 20.62 15.31
N VAL A 157 -12.26 20.89 14.08
CA VAL A 157 -13.68 20.89 13.70
C VAL A 157 -14.13 19.56 13.11
N LEU A 158 -13.28 18.90 12.31
CA LEU A 158 -13.61 17.71 11.52
C LEU A 158 -13.03 16.41 12.11
N GLY A 159 -12.11 16.54 13.06
CA GLY A 159 -11.34 15.44 13.64
C GLY A 159 -10.34 14.83 12.65
N GLU A 160 -9.68 13.76 13.07
CA GLU A 160 -8.64 13.12 12.27
C GLU A 160 -9.17 12.15 11.19
N MET A 161 -10.48 11.92 11.11
CA MET A 161 -11.04 10.97 10.16
C MET A 161 -11.35 11.62 8.82
N ALA A 162 -10.92 10.99 7.72
CA ALA A 162 -11.14 11.50 6.37
C ALA A 162 -12.63 11.72 6.01
N VAL A 163 -13.56 11.07 6.70
CA VAL A 163 -15.00 11.16 6.43
C VAL A 163 -15.53 12.59 6.52
N GLY A 164 -15.07 13.39 7.49
CA GLY A 164 -15.52 14.78 7.65
C GLY A 164 -15.12 15.64 6.45
N TYR A 165 -13.85 15.58 6.07
CA TYR A 165 -13.29 16.27 4.91
C TYR A 165 -14.02 15.93 3.61
N TYR A 166 -14.14 14.64 3.28
CA TYR A 166 -14.83 14.22 2.06
C TYR A 166 -16.31 14.60 2.04
N SER A 167 -16.98 14.61 3.20
CA SER A 167 -18.39 15.00 3.29
C SER A 167 -18.60 16.47 2.93
N ILE A 168 -17.70 17.36 3.34
CA ILE A 168 -17.75 18.78 2.99
C ILE A 168 -17.46 18.99 1.51
N LEU A 169 -16.40 18.34 0.99
CA LEU A 169 -16.04 18.41 -0.42
C LEU A 169 -17.18 17.92 -1.32
N GLU A 170 -17.82 16.80 -0.97
CA GLU A 170 -18.95 16.24 -1.72
C GLU A 170 -20.18 17.16 -1.65
N SER A 171 -20.42 17.79 -0.49
CA SER A 171 -21.51 18.76 -0.31
C SER A 171 -21.30 20.02 -1.16
N ALA A 172 -20.07 20.53 -1.21
CA ALA A 172 -19.69 21.67 -2.07
C ALA A 172 -19.81 21.30 -3.55
N TYR A 173 -19.34 20.11 -3.93
CA TYR A 173 -19.48 19.60 -5.29
C TYR A 173 -20.95 19.50 -5.71
N ARG A 174 -21.81 18.92 -4.87
CA ARG A 174 -23.27 18.87 -5.09
C ARG A 174 -23.86 20.27 -5.31
N ALA A 175 -23.52 21.22 -4.42
CA ALA A 175 -24.01 22.59 -4.50
C ALA A 175 -23.58 23.27 -5.81
N SER A 176 -22.32 23.08 -6.24
CA SER A 176 -21.80 23.61 -7.51
C SER A 176 -22.57 23.11 -8.74
N LYS A 177 -23.11 21.88 -8.65
CA LYS A 177 -23.93 21.26 -9.70
C LYS A 177 -25.42 21.60 -9.58
N LYS A 178 -25.84 22.36 -8.56
CA LYS A 178 -27.24 22.68 -8.25
C LYS A 178 -28.13 21.43 -8.14
N ASN A 179 -27.56 20.31 -7.71
CA ASN A 179 -28.28 19.05 -7.56
C ASN A 179 -29.08 19.03 -6.26
N SER A 180 -30.29 18.48 -6.31
CA SER A 180 -31.02 18.07 -5.10
C SER A 180 -30.23 16.96 -4.38
N ILE A 181 -30.45 16.83 -3.07
CA ILE A 181 -29.82 15.75 -2.28
C ILE A 181 -30.19 14.37 -2.86
N LYS A 182 -31.46 14.19 -3.25
CA LYS A 182 -31.97 12.93 -3.80
C LYS A 182 -31.27 12.56 -5.11
N ASP A 183 -31.13 13.52 -6.03
CA ASP A 183 -30.50 13.27 -7.33
C ASP A 183 -29.01 13.00 -7.18
N HIS A 184 -28.35 13.75 -6.29
CA HIS A 184 -26.93 13.55 -6.00
C HIS A 184 -26.65 12.17 -5.41
N ASN A 185 -27.45 11.74 -4.43
CA ASN A 185 -27.36 10.40 -3.86
C ASN A 185 -27.57 9.30 -4.92
N LYS A 186 -28.52 9.51 -5.86
CA LYS A 186 -28.72 8.57 -6.97
C LYS A 186 -27.51 8.51 -7.91
N ASN A 187 -26.83 9.63 -8.14
CA ASN A 187 -25.61 9.68 -8.95
C ASN A 187 -24.45 8.96 -8.28
N ILE A 188 -24.22 9.20 -6.97
CA ILE A 188 -23.22 8.48 -6.18
C ILE A 188 -23.53 6.98 -6.19
N ALA A 189 -24.78 6.58 -5.91
CA ALA A 189 -25.17 5.18 -5.89
C ALA A 189 -24.91 4.48 -7.24
N LYS A 190 -25.26 5.11 -8.36
CA LYS A 190 -24.96 4.60 -9.71
C LYS A 190 -23.47 4.47 -9.99
N LEU A 191 -22.66 5.39 -9.48
CA LEU A 191 -21.21 5.32 -9.61
C LEU A 191 -20.68 4.09 -8.84
N TYR A 192 -21.03 3.97 -7.56
CA TYR A 192 -20.59 2.86 -6.71
C TYR A 192 -21.15 1.49 -7.13
N GLU A 193 -22.34 1.44 -7.74
CA GLU A 193 -22.88 0.22 -8.33
C GLU A 193 -21.94 -0.38 -9.38
N LYS A 194 -21.33 0.45 -10.24
CA LYS A 194 -20.36 0.00 -11.24
C LYS A 194 -19.12 -0.61 -10.59
N PHE A 195 -18.59 0.02 -9.54
CA PHE A 195 -17.46 -0.53 -8.78
C PHE A 195 -17.83 -1.86 -8.11
N SER A 196 -19.01 -1.97 -7.51
CA SER A 196 -19.46 -3.19 -6.83
C SER A 196 -19.58 -4.38 -7.79
N LYS A 197 -20.04 -4.16 -9.03
CA LYS A 197 -20.14 -5.22 -10.06
C LYS A 197 -18.78 -5.78 -10.48
N ILE A 198 -17.72 -4.96 -10.44
CA ILE A 198 -16.35 -5.42 -10.69
C ILE A 198 -15.82 -6.13 -9.45
N ALA A 199 -15.98 -5.53 -8.27
CA ALA A 199 -15.43 -6.03 -7.01
C ALA A 199 -15.92 -7.43 -6.63
N VAL A 200 -17.20 -7.77 -6.90
CA VAL A 200 -17.74 -9.11 -6.59
C VAL A 200 -17.05 -10.24 -7.36
N ASN A 201 -16.52 -9.92 -8.54
CA ASN A 201 -15.83 -10.86 -9.42
C ASN A 201 -14.31 -10.86 -9.24
N ASN A 202 -13.76 -9.89 -8.50
CA ASN A 202 -12.34 -9.80 -8.18
C ASN A 202 -12.07 -10.59 -6.90
N LYS A 203 -11.56 -11.82 -7.04
CA LYS A 203 -11.31 -12.74 -5.93
C LYS A 203 -9.83 -12.83 -5.57
#